data_AF-A0A380CR88-F1
#
_entry.id   AF-A0A380CR88-F1
#
_cell.length_a   1.000
_cell.length_b   1.000
_cell.length_c   1.000
_cell.angle_alpha   90.00
_cell.angle_beta   90.00
_cell.angle_gamma   90.00
#
_symmetry.space_group_name_H-M   'P 1'
#
loop_
_entity.id
_entity.type
_entity.pdbx_description
1 polymer ?
#
loop_
_entity_poly.entity_id
_entity_poly.type
_entity_poly.pdbx_seq_one_letter_code
_entity_poly.pdbx_strand_id
1 'polypeptide(L)'
;MNAASEISYNRDFAVSNRDVQVKGEVYFEVKKNQKLPFTVSYSKQKLMVLGTTFNINAYDDEHKTKTTLIEGSMKVFTTNQPSHLLKPNQQLEYKLQSNALKLQEIDPSSEISWKNGIFDFDGLTLAEAMRIISRWYDIDIRYAGDIPEVTLGGKMSRGVKLTTFLHFLEDNFNVHTNLSPDRILTISK
;
A
#
# COMPACT_ATOMS: atom_id res chain seq x y z
N MET A 1 -11.21 -1.63 -2.08
CA MET A 1 -9.86 -2.17 -1.78
C MET A 1 -9.01 -2.05 -3.03
N ASN A 2 -7.70 -2.00 -2.90
CA ASN A 2 -6.80 -1.98 -4.06
C ASN A 2 -6.57 -3.41 -4.59
N ALA A 3 -5.86 -3.55 -5.72
CA ALA A 3 -5.56 -4.85 -6.32
C ALA A 3 -4.81 -5.78 -5.34
N ALA A 4 -4.99 -7.09 -5.47
CA ALA A 4 -4.34 -8.10 -4.61
C ALA A 4 -4.52 -7.87 -3.09
N SER A 5 -5.66 -7.30 -2.67
CA SER A 5 -5.97 -7.02 -1.27
C SER A 5 -7.11 -7.90 -0.76
N GLU A 6 -7.07 -8.20 0.54
CA GLU A 6 -8.03 -9.05 1.21
C GLU A 6 -8.50 -8.41 2.52
N ILE A 7 -9.80 -8.54 2.80
CA ILE A 7 -10.38 -8.24 4.11
C ILE A 7 -11.15 -9.45 4.62
N SER A 8 -10.92 -9.84 5.86
CA SER A 8 -11.66 -10.90 6.55
C SER A 8 -12.24 -10.40 7.86
N TYR A 9 -13.41 -10.92 8.21
CA TYR A 9 -14.17 -10.55 9.40
C TYR A 9 -15.08 -11.71 9.84
N ASN A 10 -15.44 -11.73 11.11
CA ASN A 10 -16.29 -12.78 11.67
C ASN A 10 -17.78 -12.54 11.37
N ARG A 11 -18.60 -13.58 11.49
CA ARG A 11 -20.05 -13.53 11.22
C ARG A 11 -20.81 -12.55 12.12
N ASP A 12 -20.27 -12.24 13.30
CA ASP A 12 -20.85 -11.33 14.29
C ASP A 12 -20.36 -9.88 14.14
N PHE A 13 -19.68 -9.56 13.04
CA PHE A 13 -19.28 -8.19 12.70
C PHE A 13 -20.50 -7.25 12.71
N ALA A 14 -20.31 -6.08 13.32
CA ALA A 14 -21.32 -5.05 13.59
C ALA A 14 -22.43 -5.45 14.61
N VAL A 15 -22.41 -6.67 15.15
CA VAL A 15 -23.31 -7.09 16.24
C VAL A 15 -22.62 -6.99 17.59
N SER A 16 -21.51 -7.71 17.77
CA SER A 16 -20.76 -7.80 19.03
C SER A 16 -19.37 -7.17 18.95
N ASN A 17 -18.82 -7.02 17.75
CA ASN A 17 -17.51 -6.44 17.46
C ASN A 17 -17.50 -5.74 16.11
N ARG A 18 -16.45 -4.95 15.82
CA ARG A 18 -16.16 -4.46 14.47
C ARG A 18 -14.69 -4.71 14.13
N ASP A 19 -14.29 -5.96 14.26
CA ASP A 19 -12.92 -6.39 14.06
C ASP A 19 -12.75 -6.95 12.65
N VAL A 20 -11.70 -6.49 11.96
CA VAL A 20 -11.33 -6.98 10.63
C VAL A 20 -9.83 -7.27 10.55
N GLN A 21 -9.45 -8.21 9.70
CA GLN A 21 -8.06 -8.48 9.34
C GLN A 21 -7.84 -8.08 7.89
N VAL A 22 -6.71 -7.41 7.62
CA VAL A 22 -6.36 -6.89 6.29
C VAL A 22 -5.04 -7.47 5.81
N LYS A 23 -5.00 -7.77 4.50
CA LYS A 23 -3.78 -7.93 3.70
C LYS A 23 -3.86 -7.04 2.46
N GLY A 24 -2.73 -6.48 2.04
CA GLY A 24 -2.66 -5.57 0.92
C GLY A 24 -3.05 -4.13 1.27
N GLU A 25 -3.71 -3.42 0.36
CA GLU A 25 -4.05 -2.00 0.53
C GLU A 25 -5.56 -1.73 0.57
N VAL A 26 -5.99 -1.12 1.67
CA VAL A 26 -7.40 -0.86 1.96
C VAL A 26 -7.59 0.53 2.54
N TYR A 27 -8.50 1.26 1.91
CA TYR A 27 -9.03 2.51 2.42
C TYR A 27 -10.33 2.29 3.19
N PHE A 28 -10.46 2.92 4.34
CA PHE A 28 -11.60 2.80 5.24
C PHE A 28 -12.28 4.14 5.49
N GLU A 29 -13.61 4.14 5.47
CA GLU A 29 -14.47 5.21 5.98
C GLU A 29 -15.33 4.62 7.12
N VAL A 30 -14.86 4.78 8.35
CA VAL A 30 -15.51 4.13 9.50
C VAL A 30 -16.57 5.04 10.10
N LYS A 31 -17.83 4.59 10.11
CA LYS A 31 -18.91 5.29 10.80
C LYS A 31 -18.63 5.39 12.29
N LYS A 32 -18.85 6.60 12.85
CA LYS A 32 -18.65 6.90 14.26
C LYS A 32 -19.54 6.04 15.16
N ASN A 33 -18.92 5.29 16.08
CA ASN A 33 -19.59 4.54 17.13
C ASN A 33 -18.63 4.37 18.33
N GLN A 34 -18.91 5.08 19.42
CA GLN A 34 -18.09 5.05 20.63
C GLN A 34 -18.31 3.80 21.48
N LYS A 35 -19.49 3.16 21.36
CA LYS A 35 -19.86 2.00 22.17
C LYS A 35 -19.27 0.69 21.64
N LEU A 36 -18.91 0.68 20.36
CA LEU A 36 -18.37 -0.50 19.68
C LEU A 36 -17.21 -0.05 18.80
N PRO A 37 -15.96 0.01 19.28
CA PRO A 37 -14.80 0.42 18.48
C PRO A 37 -14.62 -0.41 17.20
N PHE A 38 -13.97 0.16 16.19
CA PHE A 38 -13.55 -0.55 14.98
C PHE A 38 -12.07 -0.86 15.08
N THR A 39 -11.72 -2.10 14.79
CA THR A 39 -10.37 -2.62 14.99
C THR A 39 -9.88 -3.26 13.69
N VAL A 40 -8.65 -2.91 13.28
CA VAL A 40 -8.02 -3.57 12.12
C VAL A 40 -6.72 -4.21 12.56
N SER A 41 -6.55 -5.49 12.24
CA SER A 41 -5.30 -6.22 12.40
C SER A 41 -4.65 -6.44 11.04
N TYR A 42 -3.33 -6.24 10.96
CA TYR A 42 -2.55 -6.35 9.71
C TYR A 42 -1.07 -6.51 10.05
N SER A 43 -0.37 -7.45 9.41
CA SER A 43 1.02 -7.77 9.73
C SER A 43 1.23 -7.94 11.27
N LYS A 44 2.17 -7.19 11.87
CA LYS A 44 2.45 -7.13 13.32
C LYS A 44 1.77 -5.94 14.03
N GLN A 45 0.75 -5.36 13.40
CA GLN A 45 0.09 -4.15 13.85
C GLN A 45 -1.41 -4.37 14.05
N LYS A 46 -1.95 -3.58 14.98
CA LYS A 46 -3.38 -3.50 15.27
C LYS A 46 -3.72 -2.03 15.43
N LEU A 47 -4.78 -1.55 14.81
CA LEU A 47 -5.28 -0.20 15.04
C LEU A 47 -6.69 -0.23 15.61
N MET A 48 -7.04 0.82 16.34
CA MET A 48 -8.37 1.03 16.90
C MET A 48 -8.83 2.44 16.60
N VAL A 49 -10.08 2.56 16.13
CA VAL A 49 -10.74 3.82 15.82
C VAL A 49 -12.18 3.82 16.30
N LEU A 50 -12.73 5.01 16.53
CA LEU A 50 -14.15 5.16 16.87
C LEU A 50 -14.98 5.63 15.68
N GLY A 51 -14.38 6.34 14.72
CA GLY A 51 -14.98 6.86 13.50
C GLY A 51 -13.96 7.74 12.80
N THR A 52 -13.42 7.28 11.68
CA THR A 52 -12.13 7.74 11.15
C THR A 52 -12.00 7.33 9.69
N THR A 53 -11.34 8.17 8.90
CA THR A 53 -11.02 7.91 7.51
C THR A 53 -9.52 7.69 7.39
N PHE A 54 -9.10 6.54 6.88
CA PHE A 54 -7.68 6.15 6.85
C PHE A 54 -7.35 5.16 5.72
N ASN A 55 -6.07 5.04 5.39
CA ASN A 55 -5.53 4.05 4.46
C ASN A 55 -4.53 3.14 5.17
N ILE A 56 -4.57 1.85 4.86
CA ILE A 56 -3.56 0.86 5.25
C ILE A 56 -2.95 0.31 3.97
N ASN A 57 -1.63 0.33 3.86
CA ASN A 57 -0.87 -0.44 2.87
C ASN A 57 0.00 -1.45 3.63
N ALA A 58 -0.35 -2.72 3.50
CA ALA A 58 0.26 -3.84 4.22
C ALA A 58 0.37 -5.07 3.32
N TYR A 59 0.91 -4.89 2.11
CA TYR A 59 1.28 -6.04 1.27
C TYR A 59 2.49 -6.78 1.87
N ASP A 60 2.49 -8.12 1.75
CA ASP A 60 3.54 -8.98 2.30
C ASP A 60 4.85 -8.90 1.48
N ASP A 61 4.77 -8.47 0.22
CA ASP A 61 5.91 -8.27 -0.69
C ASP A 61 6.54 -6.87 -0.56
N GLU A 62 6.07 -6.04 0.38
CA GLU A 62 6.64 -4.72 0.70
C GLU A 62 7.59 -4.78 1.91
N HIS A 63 8.59 -3.89 1.97
CA HIS A 63 9.54 -3.87 3.09
C HIS A 63 8.99 -3.17 4.35
N LYS A 64 7.92 -2.41 4.20
CA LYS A 64 7.28 -1.64 5.25
C LYS A 64 5.77 -1.64 5.07
N THR A 65 5.04 -1.62 6.17
CA THR A 65 3.63 -1.26 6.18
C THR A 65 3.49 0.25 6.36
N LYS A 66 2.44 0.83 5.79
CA LYS A 66 2.08 2.24 5.95
C LYS A 66 0.66 2.35 6.48
N THR A 67 0.47 3.16 7.51
CA THR A 67 -0.86 3.52 8.04
C THR A 67 -1.01 5.03 7.98
N THR A 68 -1.90 5.51 7.10
CA THR A 68 -2.10 6.94 6.85
C THR A 68 -3.46 7.38 7.40
N LEU A 69 -3.47 8.40 8.26
CA LEU A 69 -4.69 8.98 8.78
C LEU A 69 -5.13 10.19 7.93
N ILE A 70 -6.35 10.15 7.38
CA ILE A 70 -6.94 11.24 6.60
C ILE A 70 -7.82 12.13 7.48
N GLU A 71 -8.73 11.53 8.25
CA GLU A 71 -9.67 12.28 9.09
C GLU A 71 -9.94 11.56 10.41
N GLY A 72 -10.07 12.31 11.50
CA GLY A 72 -10.40 11.80 12.83
C GLY A 72 -9.15 11.54 13.67
N SER A 73 -9.16 10.45 14.44
CA SER A 73 -8.02 10.05 15.26
C SER A 73 -7.93 8.52 15.32
N MET A 74 -6.71 8.00 15.32
CA MET A 74 -6.49 6.57 15.44
C MET A 74 -5.35 6.26 16.38
N LYS A 75 -5.48 5.13 17.09
CA LYS A 75 -4.41 4.58 17.90
C LYS A 75 -3.91 3.31 17.24
N VAL A 76 -2.61 3.26 16.95
CA VAL A 76 -1.93 2.12 16.36
C VAL A 76 -1.06 1.45 17.42
N PHE A 77 -1.19 0.14 17.53
CA PHE A 77 -0.44 -0.76 18.39
C PHE A 77 0.47 -1.61 17.52
N THR A 78 1.72 -1.75 17.92
CA THR A 78 2.70 -2.61 17.25
C THR A 78 3.28 -3.55 18.29
N THR A 79 3.45 -4.83 17.96
CA THR A 79 3.97 -5.83 18.90
C THR A 79 5.31 -5.38 19.52
N ASN A 80 5.42 -5.46 20.86
CA ASN A 80 6.60 -5.08 21.63
C ASN A 80 7.06 -3.61 21.47
N GLN A 81 6.15 -2.71 21.08
CA GLN A 81 6.45 -1.28 20.92
C GLN A 81 5.35 -0.41 21.57
N PRO A 82 5.66 0.83 21.97
CA PRO A 82 4.64 1.78 22.42
C PRO A 82 3.56 2.02 21.36
N SER A 83 2.33 2.24 21.82
CA SER A 83 1.24 2.65 20.92
C SER A 83 1.43 4.08 20.43
N HIS A 84 1.03 4.36 19.19
CA HIS A 84 1.10 5.68 18.58
C HIS A 84 -0.31 6.24 18.35
N LEU A 85 -0.53 7.50 18.73
CA LEU A 85 -1.75 8.22 18.42
C LEU A 85 -1.49 9.10 17.20
N LEU A 86 -2.14 8.80 16.08
CA LEU A 86 -2.01 9.59 14.85
C LEU A 86 -3.06 10.70 14.84
N LYS A 87 -2.65 11.83 14.25
CA LYS A 87 -3.50 12.97 13.86
C LYS A 87 -3.68 13.00 12.33
N PRO A 88 -4.69 13.71 11.80
CA PRO A 88 -4.85 13.88 10.35
C PRO A 88 -3.55 14.29 9.66
N ASN A 89 -3.35 13.78 8.44
CA ASN A 89 -2.15 13.97 7.61
C ASN A 89 -0.88 13.33 8.16
N GLN A 90 -0.99 12.45 9.15
CA GLN A 90 0.14 11.66 9.63
C GLN A 90 0.13 10.24 9.07
N GLN A 91 1.33 9.75 8.79
CA GLN A 91 1.59 8.38 8.39
C GLN A 91 2.56 7.72 9.37
N LEU A 92 2.21 6.51 9.81
CA LEU A 92 3.10 5.61 10.51
C LEU A 92 3.63 4.56 9.53
N GLU A 93 4.93 4.58 9.29
CA GLU A 93 5.64 3.52 8.58
C GLU A 93 6.22 2.53 9.59
N TYR A 94 6.07 1.23 9.33
CA TYR A 94 6.68 0.17 10.12
C TYR A 94 7.53 -0.73 9.23
N LYS A 95 8.85 -0.73 9.43
CA LYS A 95 9.80 -1.55 8.68
C LYS A 95 9.78 -2.99 9.20
N LEU A 96 9.40 -3.94 8.34
CA LEU A 96 9.14 -5.33 8.72
C LEU A 96 10.39 -6.07 9.22
N GLN A 97 11.55 -5.75 8.65
CA GLN A 97 12.82 -6.41 8.99
C GLN A 97 13.44 -5.89 10.28
N SER A 98 13.52 -4.57 10.46
CA SER A 98 14.16 -3.96 11.63
C SER A 98 13.21 -3.68 12.79
N ASN A 99 11.91 -3.87 12.59
CA ASN A 99 10.83 -3.43 13.49
C ASN A 99 10.87 -1.93 13.80
N ALA A 100 11.54 -1.12 12.96
CA ALA A 100 11.64 0.32 13.15
C ALA A 100 10.32 1.02 12.78
N LEU A 101 9.94 2.00 13.58
CA LEU A 101 8.77 2.85 13.34
C LEU A 101 9.23 4.25 12.93
N LYS A 102 8.52 4.84 11.95
CA LYS A 102 8.70 6.23 11.56
C LYS A 102 7.33 6.88 11.47
N LEU A 103 7.09 7.90 12.30
CA LEU A 103 5.92 8.76 12.20
C LEU A 103 6.31 10.01 11.42
N GLN A 104 5.53 10.38 10.41
CA GLN A 104 5.79 11.54 9.56
C GLN A 104 4.50 12.25 9.17
N GLU A 105 4.59 13.55 8.93
CA GLU A 105 3.54 14.32 8.26
C GLU A 105 3.68 14.18 6.75
N ILE A 106 2.56 13.99 6.06
CA ILE A 106 2.51 13.80 4.60
C ILE A 106 1.26 14.48 4.03
N ASP A 107 1.25 14.70 2.72
CA ASP A 107 0.00 14.86 1.99
C ASP A 107 -0.63 13.47 1.77
N PRO A 108 -1.80 13.15 2.36
CA PRO A 108 -2.43 11.85 2.18
C PRO A 108 -2.93 11.61 0.74
N SER A 109 -3.00 12.65 -0.11
CA SER A 109 -3.52 12.54 -1.48
C SER A 109 -2.73 11.55 -2.34
N SER A 110 -1.42 11.43 -2.15
CA SER A 110 -0.57 10.46 -2.85
C SER A 110 -0.88 9.02 -2.43
N GLU A 111 -1.05 8.79 -1.13
CA GLU A 111 -1.36 7.47 -0.55
C GLU A 111 -2.75 6.95 -0.92
N ILE A 112 -3.66 7.82 -1.36
CA ILE A 112 -5.01 7.44 -1.79
C ILE A 112 -5.29 7.72 -3.27
N SER A 113 -4.28 8.13 -4.04
CA SER A 113 -4.42 8.45 -5.47
C SER A 113 -4.96 7.27 -6.28
N TRP A 114 -4.69 6.05 -5.83
CA TRP A 114 -5.23 4.84 -6.42
C TRP A 114 -6.77 4.77 -6.44
N LYS A 115 -7.46 5.38 -5.45
CA LYS A 115 -8.92 5.46 -5.43
C LYS A 115 -9.46 6.25 -6.63
N ASN A 116 -8.66 7.17 -7.15
CA ASN A 116 -9.01 8.01 -8.28
C ASN A 116 -8.49 7.45 -9.61
N GLY A 117 -8.07 6.18 -9.64
CA GLY A 117 -7.57 5.55 -10.87
C GLY A 117 -6.17 6.00 -11.25
N ILE A 118 -5.35 6.47 -10.29
CA ILE A 118 -4.01 7.01 -10.55
C ILE A 118 -2.97 6.14 -9.85
N PHE A 119 -1.90 5.82 -10.58
CA PHE A 119 -0.63 5.44 -9.99
C PHE A 119 0.19 6.69 -9.73
N ASP A 120 0.70 6.82 -8.51
CA ASP A 120 1.65 7.85 -8.13
C ASP A 120 3.02 7.20 -7.97
N PHE A 121 3.93 7.51 -8.89
CA PHE A 121 5.29 6.96 -8.90
C PHE A 121 6.31 7.93 -8.32
N ASP A 122 5.87 9.08 -7.80
CA ASP A 122 6.77 10.14 -7.32
C ASP A 122 7.72 9.63 -6.23
N GLY A 123 9.01 9.59 -6.56
CA GLY A 123 10.06 9.15 -5.64
C GLY A 123 10.11 7.64 -5.41
N LEU A 124 9.40 6.82 -6.21
CA LEU A 124 9.48 5.37 -6.11
C LEU A 124 10.67 4.81 -6.89
N THR A 125 11.35 3.84 -6.30
CA THR A 125 12.32 3.02 -7.03
C THR A 125 11.62 2.16 -8.10
N LEU A 126 12.35 1.73 -9.12
CA LEU A 126 11.83 0.79 -10.11
C LEU A 126 11.26 -0.47 -9.45
N ALA A 127 11.92 -1.02 -8.43
CA ALA A 127 11.41 -2.19 -7.71
C ALA A 127 10.05 -1.92 -7.05
N GLU A 128 9.88 -0.79 -6.38
CA GLU A 128 8.59 -0.39 -5.79
C GLU A 128 7.51 -0.21 -6.86
N ALA A 129 7.83 0.51 -7.94
CA ALA A 129 6.90 0.71 -9.05
C ALA A 129 6.49 -0.61 -9.70
N MET A 130 7.44 -1.52 -9.95
CA MET A 130 7.14 -2.80 -10.60
C MET A 130 6.29 -3.71 -9.72
N ARG A 131 6.38 -3.65 -8.38
CA ARG A 131 5.43 -4.34 -7.51
C ARG A 131 4.00 -3.79 -7.63
N ILE A 132 3.84 -2.48 -7.75
CA ILE A 132 2.53 -1.85 -8.00
C ILE A 132 1.96 -2.31 -9.36
N ILE A 133 2.79 -2.29 -10.40
CA ILE A 133 2.43 -2.72 -11.76
C ILE A 133 2.08 -4.21 -11.77
N SER A 134 2.89 -5.06 -11.13
CA SER A 134 2.66 -6.50 -10.97
C SER A 134 1.28 -6.80 -10.42
N ARG A 135 0.89 -6.13 -9.31
CA ARG A 135 -0.42 -6.33 -8.68
C ARG A 135 -1.58 -5.87 -9.56
N TRP A 136 -1.41 -4.79 -10.30
CA TRP A 136 -2.49 -4.24 -11.12
C TRP A 136 -2.72 -5.01 -12.42
N TYR A 137 -1.64 -5.32 -13.13
CA TYR A 137 -1.71 -6.06 -14.40
C TYR A 137 -1.64 -7.57 -14.19
N ASP A 138 -1.55 -8.05 -12.96
CA ASP A 138 -1.52 -9.46 -12.58
C ASP A 138 -0.42 -10.20 -13.37
N ILE A 139 0.81 -9.75 -13.19
CA ILE A 139 2.03 -10.27 -13.83
C ILE A 139 3.09 -10.58 -12.78
N ASP A 140 3.93 -11.58 -13.04
CA ASP A 140 5.12 -11.87 -12.24
C ASP A 140 6.31 -11.06 -12.74
N ILE A 141 7.10 -10.49 -11.84
CA ILE A 141 8.31 -9.74 -12.19
C ILE A 141 9.54 -10.57 -11.89
N ARG A 142 10.45 -10.67 -12.86
CA ARG A 142 11.78 -11.27 -12.68
C ARG A 142 12.86 -10.32 -13.16
N TYR A 143 13.93 -10.23 -12.42
CA TYR A 143 15.10 -9.45 -12.79
C TYR A 143 16.20 -10.38 -13.31
N ALA A 144 16.68 -10.10 -14.51
CA ALA A 144 17.83 -10.78 -15.09
C ALA A 144 19.10 -10.00 -14.71
N GLY A 145 19.68 -10.33 -13.55
CA GLY A 145 20.81 -9.62 -12.97
C GLY A 145 20.37 -8.61 -11.91
N ASP A 146 21.17 -7.54 -11.73
CA ASP A 146 20.88 -6.50 -10.76
C ASP A 146 19.67 -5.65 -11.16
N ILE A 147 18.91 -5.20 -10.16
CA ILE A 147 17.78 -4.31 -10.38
C ILE A 147 18.32 -2.95 -10.84
N PRO A 148 17.86 -2.39 -11.98
CA PRO A 148 18.26 -1.06 -12.41
C PRO A 148 17.96 0.00 -11.33
N GLU A 149 18.98 0.79 -10.98
CA GLU A 149 18.88 1.90 -10.03
C GLU A 149 18.17 3.10 -10.67
N VAL A 150 16.85 2.97 -10.83
CA VAL A 150 15.98 3.97 -11.44
C VAL A 150 15.00 4.46 -10.39
N THR A 151 14.86 5.78 -10.28
CA THR A 151 13.77 6.42 -9.54
C THR A 151 12.78 6.98 -10.54
N LEU A 152 11.53 6.59 -10.39
CA LEU A 152 10.42 7.09 -11.20
C LEU A 152 9.82 8.34 -10.56
N GLY A 153 9.12 9.10 -11.39
CA GLY A 153 8.44 10.32 -11.01
C GLY A 153 7.09 10.44 -11.70
N GLY A 154 6.24 11.30 -11.18
CA GLY A 154 4.97 11.65 -11.82
C GLY A 154 3.87 10.61 -11.64
N LYS A 155 2.78 10.83 -12.38
CA LYS A 155 1.50 10.13 -12.21
C LYS A 155 1.06 9.48 -13.51
N MET A 156 0.48 8.29 -13.41
CA MET A 156 -0.04 7.54 -14.56
C MET A 156 -1.47 7.09 -14.31
N SER A 157 -2.36 7.26 -15.28
CA SER A 157 -3.69 6.67 -15.21
C SER A 157 -3.62 5.14 -15.22
N ARG A 158 -4.43 4.49 -14.38
CA ARG A 158 -4.55 3.02 -14.31
C ARG A 158 -5.12 2.38 -15.56
N GLY A 159 -5.74 3.17 -16.43
CA GLY A 159 -6.26 2.73 -17.73
C GLY A 159 -5.20 2.68 -18.84
N VAL A 160 -3.97 3.13 -18.58
CA VAL A 160 -2.86 3.00 -19.54
C VAL A 160 -2.59 1.51 -19.79
N LYS A 161 -2.17 1.16 -21.01
CA LYS A 161 -1.78 -0.22 -21.33
C LYS A 161 -0.41 -0.51 -20.72
N LEU A 162 -0.21 -1.73 -20.23
CA LEU A 162 1.09 -2.18 -19.73
C LEU A 162 2.21 -1.89 -20.73
N THR A 163 2.01 -2.22 -22.01
CA THR A 163 3.01 -1.99 -23.09
C THR A 163 3.43 -0.53 -23.21
N THR A 164 2.52 0.42 -22.99
CA THR A 164 2.83 1.86 -23.03
C THR A 164 3.76 2.24 -21.87
N PHE A 165 3.51 1.69 -20.67
CA PHE A 165 4.38 1.91 -19.53
C PHE A 165 5.75 1.25 -19.73
N LEU A 166 5.81 0.05 -20.31
CA LEU A 166 7.07 -0.63 -20.60
C LEU A 166 7.92 0.13 -21.63
N HIS A 167 7.32 0.62 -22.72
CA HIS A 167 8.04 1.48 -23.68
C HIS A 167 8.55 2.76 -23.02
N PHE A 168 7.78 3.38 -22.11
CA PHE A 168 8.26 4.53 -21.35
C PHE A 168 9.52 4.20 -20.53
N LEU A 169 9.58 3.01 -19.91
CA LEU A 169 10.77 2.56 -19.19
C LEU A 169 11.96 2.33 -20.12
N GLU A 170 11.74 1.73 -21.29
CA GLU A 170 12.76 1.50 -22.30
C GLU A 170 13.33 2.83 -22.83
N ASP A 171 12.46 3.75 -23.26
CA ASP A 171 12.84 5.01 -23.91
C ASP A 171 13.57 5.99 -22.97
N ASN A 172 13.20 6.01 -21.68
CA ASN A 172 13.68 7.05 -20.76
C ASN A 172 14.71 6.55 -19.75
N PHE A 173 14.79 5.24 -19.52
CA PHE A 173 15.63 4.67 -18.45
C PHE A 173 16.52 3.51 -18.90
N ASN A 174 16.49 3.13 -20.18
CA ASN A 174 17.24 1.99 -20.71
C ASN A 174 16.96 0.70 -19.90
N VAL A 175 15.69 0.47 -19.59
CA VAL A 175 15.22 -0.74 -18.90
C VAL A 175 14.57 -1.63 -19.94
N HIS A 176 15.23 -2.73 -20.30
CA HIS A 176 14.71 -3.67 -21.28
C HIS A 176 13.71 -4.63 -20.65
N THR A 177 12.62 -4.89 -21.37
CA THR A 177 11.53 -5.71 -20.86
C THR A 177 11.10 -6.79 -21.83
N ASN A 178 10.73 -7.97 -21.32
CA ASN A 178 10.17 -9.05 -22.12
C ASN A 178 9.04 -9.74 -21.35
N LEU A 179 7.81 -9.63 -21.85
CA LEU A 179 6.62 -10.26 -21.27
C LEU A 179 6.35 -11.61 -21.96
N SER A 180 6.42 -12.70 -21.20
CA SER A 180 6.08 -14.03 -21.70
C SER A 180 4.57 -14.28 -21.75
N PRO A 181 4.10 -15.29 -22.51
CA PRO A 181 2.70 -15.74 -22.48
C PRO A 181 2.21 -16.17 -21.09
N ASP A 182 3.12 -16.66 -20.24
CA ASP A 182 2.84 -17.05 -18.86
C ASP A 182 2.76 -15.84 -17.90
N ARG A 183 2.69 -14.62 -18.44
CA ARG A 183 2.59 -13.35 -17.68
C ARG A 183 3.80 -13.08 -16.79
N ILE A 184 4.97 -13.59 -17.18
CA ILE A 184 6.24 -13.29 -16.54
C ILE A 184 6.91 -12.16 -17.31
N LEU A 185 7.07 -11.01 -16.67
CA LEU A 185 7.85 -9.88 -17.17
C LEU A 185 9.29 -10.01 -16.69
N THR A 186 10.20 -10.27 -17.61
CA THR A 186 11.63 -10.24 -17.34
C THR A 186 12.16 -8.83 -17.61
N ILE A 187 12.88 -8.29 -16.64
CA ILE A 187 13.49 -6.96 -16.67
C ILE A 187 15.01 -7.12 -16.66
N SER A 188 15.68 -6.45 -17.59
CA SER A 188 17.14 -6.36 -17.63
C SER A 188 17.59 -4.93 -17.89
N LYS A 189 18.86 -4.67 -17.67
CA LYS A 189 19.52 -3.46 -18.16
C LYS A 189 19.83 -3.58 -19.65
#